data_AF-A0A7C8UXJ1-F1
#
_entry.id   AF-A0A7C8UXJ1-F1
#
_cell.length_a   1.000
_cell.length_b   1.000
_cell.length_c   1.000
_cell.angle_alpha   90.00
_cell.angle_beta   90.00
_cell.angle_gamma   90.00
#
_symmetry.space_group_name_H-M   'P 1'
#
loop_
_entity.id
_entity.type
_entity.pdbx_description
1 polymer ?
#
loop_
_entity_poly.entity_id
_entity_poly.type
_entity_poly.pdbx_seq_one_letter_code
_entity_poly.pdbx_strand_id
1 'polypeptide(L)'
;MAPKPLQRFYWRTLLLIFAPIFVTVFYLIVWRLYMVPADADLKFSTADHHIWFYYAWFVVGVFGLNWSRDGLVGVEVAMLQTKFWQPLDNRELMMHRETRWSGPAGWIYWICHIPSRKRLWILLSSVSILIFVGLPLSGLSFEITDGFIKSSTPPLVIGRTKENLYDRKPTDSFDLLVNSWKIGSFPIVPGYGILYTPKDVLRNDYENLNSFPNTLPLTKSMPEVFLAPQAKYPIGGKPWGLRASYNCSIVQDASTFTILNERPLSSLDVNQNDFQRASGKITWATFQTPSGNSISSFIALPETGPGSNLWGYIEIGRSQVLANERGPESSRNGTDPSYNDQRGIFEYALWQIRRKNSYNETEYRPSYKFNDKLEATIRGMPSPALQLDNGTWIWNTTFFQVNRINNTDNLVDGTVDIREYLKADRYSPRDGSIEWIQA
;
A
#
# COMPACT_ATOMS: atom_id res chain seq x y z
N MET A 1 -52.10 -26.48 -62.74
CA MET A 1 -51.69 -26.96 -61.40
C MET A 1 -51.86 -25.80 -60.43
N ALA A 2 -52.80 -25.88 -59.48
CA ALA A 2 -52.96 -24.83 -58.47
C ALA A 2 -51.69 -24.77 -57.60
N PRO A 3 -51.13 -23.58 -57.32
CA PRO A 3 -49.93 -23.48 -56.49
C PRO A 3 -50.24 -24.01 -55.10
N LYS A 4 -49.44 -24.99 -54.64
CA LYS A 4 -49.51 -25.45 -53.25
C LYS A 4 -49.22 -24.26 -52.33
N PRO A 5 -50.04 -24.01 -51.29
CA PRO A 5 -49.75 -22.93 -50.35
C PRO A 5 -48.43 -23.21 -49.65
N LEU A 6 -47.54 -22.21 -49.67
CA LEU A 6 -46.25 -22.25 -48.99
C LEU A 6 -46.47 -22.45 -47.49
N GLN A 7 -45.76 -23.42 -46.90
CA GLN A 7 -45.82 -23.70 -45.47
C GLN A 7 -45.28 -22.49 -44.69
N ARG A 8 -46.10 -21.92 -43.80
CA ARG A 8 -45.75 -20.72 -43.04
C ARG A 8 -45.04 -21.11 -41.74
N PHE A 9 -43.83 -20.61 -41.53
CA PHE A 9 -43.01 -20.90 -40.35
C PHE A 9 -43.02 -19.73 -39.35
N TYR A 10 -44.20 -19.43 -38.80
CA TYR A 10 -44.40 -18.31 -37.88
C TYR A 10 -43.42 -18.29 -36.70
N TRP A 11 -43.11 -19.46 -36.13
CA TRP A 11 -42.18 -19.58 -35.00
C TRP A 11 -40.76 -19.13 -35.34
N ARG A 12 -40.26 -19.52 -36.52
CA ARG A 12 -38.92 -19.13 -36.98
C ARG A 12 -38.85 -17.62 -37.22
N THR A 13 -39.90 -17.04 -37.81
CA THR A 13 -39.99 -15.60 -38.05
C THR A 13 -40.02 -14.80 -36.76
N LEU A 14 -40.81 -15.22 -35.77
CA LEU A 14 -40.84 -14.56 -34.46
C LEU A 14 -39.48 -14.64 -33.75
N LEU A 15 -38.85 -15.82 -33.77
CA LEU A 15 -37.54 -16.01 -33.15
C LEU A 15 -36.47 -15.11 -33.78
N LEU A 16 -36.46 -14.98 -35.11
CA LEU A 16 -35.51 -14.12 -35.83
C LEU A 16 -35.69 -12.62 -35.58
N ILE A 17 -36.90 -12.18 -35.21
CA ILE A 17 -37.19 -10.78 -34.90
C ILE A 17 -36.89 -10.48 -33.42
N PHE A 18 -37.34 -11.35 -32.52
CA PHE A 18 -37.23 -11.09 -31.07
C PHE A 18 -35.89 -11.50 -30.47
N ALA A 19 -35.21 -12.52 -30.99
CA ALA A 19 -33.92 -12.96 -30.44
C ALA A 19 -32.85 -11.84 -30.50
N PRO A 20 -32.71 -11.07 -31.60
CA PRO A 20 -31.83 -9.91 -31.62
C PRO A 20 -32.13 -8.89 -30.52
N ILE A 21 -33.40 -8.51 -30.37
CA ILE A 21 -33.84 -7.54 -29.36
C ILE A 21 -33.48 -8.05 -27.95
N PHE A 22 -33.75 -9.32 -27.67
CA PHE A 22 -33.44 -9.93 -26.38
C PHE A 22 -31.94 -9.94 -26.10
N VAL A 23 -31.11 -10.32 -27.08
CA VAL A 23 -29.65 -10.33 -26.95
C VAL A 23 -29.11 -8.92 -26.73
N THR A 24 -29.61 -7.90 -27.44
CA THR A 24 -29.18 -6.51 -27.25
C THR A 24 -29.58 -5.98 -25.87
N VAL A 25 -30.81 -6.24 -25.42
CA VAL A 25 -31.27 -5.85 -24.08
C VAL A 25 -30.47 -6.55 -23.00
N PHE A 26 -30.22 -7.84 -23.15
CA PHE A 26 -29.40 -8.61 -22.22
C PHE A 26 -27.96 -8.08 -22.18
N TYR A 27 -27.36 -7.76 -23.32
CA TYR A 27 -26.05 -7.11 -23.38
C TYR A 27 -26.03 -5.79 -22.62
N LEU A 28 -27.03 -4.92 -22.82
CA LEU A 28 -27.12 -3.64 -22.10
C LEU A 28 -27.25 -3.83 -20.59
N ILE A 29 -27.99 -4.86 -20.14
CA ILE A 29 -28.08 -5.23 -18.72
C ILE A 29 -26.71 -5.67 -18.21
N VAL A 30 -26.02 -6.55 -18.92
CA VAL A 30 -24.70 -7.05 -18.51
C VAL A 30 -23.68 -5.92 -18.47
N TRP A 31 -23.66 -5.07 -19.50
CA TRP A 31 -22.81 -3.90 -19.56
C TRP A 31 -23.03 -2.99 -18.34
N ARG A 32 -24.29 -2.62 -18.07
CA ARG A 32 -24.64 -1.69 -16.99
C ARG A 32 -24.43 -2.26 -15.58
N LEU A 33 -24.60 -3.57 -15.38
CA LEU A 33 -24.47 -4.20 -14.06
C LEU A 33 -23.06 -4.73 -13.76
N TYR A 34 -22.34 -5.21 -14.78
CA TYR A 34 -21.10 -5.97 -14.59
C TYR A 34 -19.88 -5.36 -15.27
N MET A 35 -20.04 -4.55 -16.33
CA MET A 35 -18.89 -3.90 -17.02
C MET A 35 -18.67 -2.44 -16.58
N VAL A 36 -19.70 -1.81 -16.03
CA VAL A 36 -19.64 -0.43 -15.51
C VAL A 36 -19.21 -0.28 -14.01
N PRO A 37 -18.74 -1.28 -13.24
CA PRO A 37 -18.39 -1.01 -11.85
C PRO A 37 -17.00 -0.35 -11.71
N ALA A 38 -17.07 0.94 -11.36
CA ALA A 38 -16.20 1.79 -10.55
C ALA A 38 -14.67 1.64 -10.70
N ASP A 39 -13.99 2.78 -10.87
CA ASP A 39 -12.54 3.01 -10.71
C ASP A 39 -12.02 2.56 -9.34
N ALA A 40 -12.12 1.26 -9.04
CA ALA A 40 -11.62 0.65 -7.85
C ALA A 40 -10.32 -0.06 -8.21
N ASP A 41 -9.26 0.26 -7.48
CA ASP A 41 -7.93 -0.35 -7.62
C ASP A 41 -7.95 -1.89 -7.46
N LEU A 42 -9.05 -2.43 -6.93
CA LEU A 42 -9.23 -3.85 -6.65
C LEU A 42 -10.49 -4.39 -7.33
N LYS A 43 -10.29 -5.23 -8.34
CA LYS A 43 -11.37 -5.87 -9.11
C LYS A 43 -12.00 -6.99 -8.29
N PHE A 44 -13.25 -6.80 -7.85
CA PHE A 44 -14.00 -7.78 -7.07
C PHE A 44 -15.26 -8.21 -7.81
N SER A 45 -15.48 -9.52 -7.95
CA SER A 45 -16.72 -10.09 -8.49
C SER A 45 -17.64 -10.54 -7.37
N THR A 46 -18.92 -10.18 -7.49
CA THR A 46 -19.99 -10.64 -6.57
C THR A 46 -20.56 -12.00 -6.96
N ALA A 47 -20.29 -12.50 -8.17
CA ALA A 47 -20.80 -13.79 -8.63
C ALA A 47 -19.70 -14.69 -9.21
N ASP A 48 -19.77 -15.96 -8.80
CA ASP A 48 -18.81 -17.02 -9.11
C ASP A 48 -18.86 -17.48 -10.58
N HIS A 49 -19.83 -16.99 -11.35
CA HIS A 49 -20.23 -17.56 -12.64
C HIS A 49 -20.06 -16.62 -13.83
N HIS A 50 -19.31 -15.52 -13.69
CA HIS A 50 -19.11 -14.56 -14.79
C HIS A 50 -18.41 -15.19 -16.01
N ILE A 51 -17.58 -16.21 -15.78
CA ILE A 51 -16.93 -17.01 -16.81
C ILE A 51 -17.96 -17.70 -17.74
N TRP A 52 -19.10 -18.13 -17.22
CA TRP A 52 -20.14 -18.75 -18.05
C TRP A 52 -20.83 -17.76 -18.97
N PHE A 53 -20.97 -16.50 -18.56
CA PHE A 53 -21.45 -15.46 -19.46
C PHE A 53 -20.51 -15.29 -20.64
N TYR A 54 -19.20 -15.23 -20.40
CA TYR A 54 -18.21 -15.15 -21.48
C TYR A 54 -18.32 -16.33 -22.47
N TYR A 55 -18.35 -17.58 -21.98
CA TYR A 55 -18.44 -18.75 -22.86
C TYR A 55 -19.78 -18.87 -23.59
N ALA A 56 -20.90 -18.58 -22.91
CA ALA A 56 -22.22 -18.54 -23.56
C ALA A 56 -22.26 -17.46 -24.64
N TRP A 57 -21.66 -16.30 -24.36
CA TRP A 57 -21.58 -15.18 -25.29
C TRP A 57 -20.67 -15.48 -26.49
N PHE A 58 -19.58 -16.23 -26.28
CA PHE A 58 -18.72 -16.71 -27.34
C PHE A 58 -19.49 -17.59 -28.33
N VAL A 59 -20.28 -18.56 -27.85
CA VAL A 59 -21.11 -19.42 -28.70
C VAL A 59 -22.15 -18.60 -29.47
N VAL A 60 -22.83 -17.67 -28.79
CA VAL A 60 -23.83 -16.80 -29.42
C VAL A 60 -23.19 -15.85 -30.46
N GLY A 61 -21.99 -15.35 -30.20
CA GLY A 61 -21.22 -14.53 -31.16
C GLY A 61 -20.77 -15.30 -32.39
N VAL A 62 -20.23 -16.52 -32.22
CA VAL A 62 -19.71 -17.36 -33.32
C VAL A 62 -20.81 -17.81 -34.27
N PHE A 63 -21.95 -18.28 -33.74
CA PHE A 63 -23.02 -18.85 -34.57
C PHE A 63 -24.14 -17.85 -34.89
N GLY A 64 -24.40 -16.88 -34.01
CA GLY A 64 -25.56 -15.99 -34.08
C GLY A 64 -25.55 -15.06 -35.29
N LEU A 65 -24.39 -14.53 -35.70
CA LEU A 65 -24.27 -13.65 -36.86
C LEU A 65 -24.67 -14.36 -38.16
N ASN A 66 -24.15 -15.57 -38.40
CA ASN A 66 -24.46 -16.32 -39.61
C ASN A 66 -25.92 -16.81 -39.61
N TRP A 67 -26.40 -17.38 -38.49
CA TRP A 67 -27.78 -17.84 -38.39
C TRP A 67 -28.81 -16.72 -38.52
N SER A 68 -28.53 -15.55 -37.95
CA SER A 68 -29.43 -14.41 -38.06
C SER A 68 -29.46 -13.85 -39.47
N ARG A 69 -28.31 -13.78 -40.16
CA ARG A 69 -28.23 -13.36 -41.56
C ARG A 69 -29.05 -14.32 -42.43
N ASP A 70 -28.75 -15.60 -42.37
CA ASP A 70 -29.41 -16.62 -43.21
C ASP A 70 -30.92 -16.71 -42.93
N GLY A 71 -31.30 -16.58 -41.66
CA GLY A 71 -32.70 -16.54 -41.26
C GLY A 71 -33.44 -15.31 -41.79
N LEU A 72 -32.84 -14.13 -41.73
CA LEU A 72 -33.44 -12.88 -42.21
C LEU A 72 -33.59 -12.85 -43.73
N VAL A 73 -32.72 -13.52 -44.50
CA VAL A 73 -32.93 -13.72 -45.95
C VAL A 73 -34.20 -14.52 -46.21
N GLY A 74 -34.46 -15.57 -45.42
CA GLY A 74 -35.71 -16.33 -45.52
C GLY A 74 -36.96 -15.49 -45.20
N VAL A 75 -36.85 -14.59 -44.21
CA VAL A 75 -37.93 -13.66 -43.83
C VAL A 75 -38.17 -12.61 -44.93
N GLU A 76 -37.09 -12.07 -45.51
CA GLU A 76 -37.15 -11.12 -46.61
C GLU A 76 -37.93 -11.68 -47.81
N VAL A 77 -37.58 -12.88 -48.28
CA VAL A 77 -38.27 -13.54 -49.40
C VAL A 77 -39.76 -13.75 -49.09
N ALA A 78 -40.10 -14.18 -47.87
CA ALA A 78 -41.48 -14.40 -47.47
C ALA A 78 -42.29 -13.10 -47.36
N MET A 79 -41.67 -12.01 -46.89
CA MET A 79 -42.33 -10.70 -46.76
C MET A 79 -42.53 -10.05 -48.12
N LEU A 80 -41.57 -10.13 -49.03
CA LEU A 80 -41.68 -9.60 -50.40
C LEU A 80 -42.87 -10.17 -51.18
N GLN A 81 -43.34 -11.38 -50.85
CA GLN A 81 -44.51 -12.01 -51.46
C GLN A 81 -45.86 -11.45 -50.96
N THR A 82 -45.85 -10.57 -49.95
CA THR A 82 -47.08 -10.01 -49.37
C THR A 82 -47.30 -8.57 -49.81
N LYS A 83 -48.56 -8.24 -50.14
CA LYS A 83 -48.95 -6.92 -50.70
C LYS A 83 -48.54 -5.72 -49.84
N PHE A 84 -48.42 -5.90 -48.51
CA PHE A 84 -48.04 -4.83 -47.60
C PHE A 84 -46.53 -4.51 -47.63
N TRP A 85 -45.68 -5.51 -47.84
CA TRP A 85 -44.21 -5.40 -47.80
C TRP A 85 -43.56 -5.44 -49.19
N GLN A 86 -44.38 -5.56 -50.24
CA GLN A 86 -43.93 -5.59 -51.62
C GLN A 86 -43.28 -4.25 -52.02
N PRO A 87 -42.14 -4.26 -52.73
CA PRO A 87 -41.49 -3.04 -53.21
C PRO A 87 -42.39 -2.32 -54.21
N LEU A 88 -42.39 -0.99 -54.14
CA LEU A 88 -43.20 -0.13 -55.01
C LEU A 88 -42.59 -0.02 -56.42
N ASP A 89 -41.26 -0.08 -56.51
CA ASP A 89 -40.50 0.09 -57.74
C ASP A 89 -39.44 -1.00 -57.94
N ASN A 90 -39.07 -1.27 -59.20
CA ASN A 90 -37.94 -2.15 -59.56
C ASN A 90 -36.61 -1.70 -58.92
N ARG A 91 -36.45 -0.39 -58.70
CA ARG A 91 -35.28 0.17 -58.01
C ARG A 91 -35.24 -0.27 -56.55
N GLU A 92 -36.38 -0.32 -55.87
CA GLU A 92 -36.50 -0.79 -54.49
C GLU A 92 -36.23 -2.29 -54.39
N LEU A 93 -36.76 -3.09 -55.33
CA LEU A 93 -36.45 -4.52 -55.41
C LEU A 93 -34.95 -4.77 -55.61
N MET A 94 -34.26 -3.96 -56.41
CA MET A 94 -32.80 -4.06 -56.57
C MET A 94 -32.02 -3.72 -55.29
N MET A 95 -32.58 -2.98 -54.33
CA MET A 95 -31.93 -2.69 -53.04
C MET A 95 -31.91 -3.92 -52.12
N HIS A 96 -32.80 -4.88 -52.34
CA HIS A 96 -32.84 -6.16 -51.61
C HIS A 96 -31.86 -7.21 -52.17
N ARG A 97 -31.31 -6.97 -53.36
CA ARG A 97 -30.31 -7.85 -53.98
C ARG A 97 -29.04 -7.91 -53.12
N GLU A 98 -28.46 -9.10 -52.99
CA GLU A 98 -27.22 -9.37 -52.23
C GLU A 98 -27.30 -9.02 -50.73
N THR A 99 -28.49 -8.93 -50.12
CA THR A 99 -28.64 -8.67 -48.68
C THR A 99 -27.99 -7.35 -48.22
N ARG A 100 -28.03 -6.30 -49.07
CA ARG A 100 -27.35 -5.02 -48.80
C ARG A 100 -27.81 -4.28 -47.54
N TRP A 101 -28.99 -4.63 -47.01
CA TRP A 101 -29.49 -4.16 -45.71
C TRP A 101 -28.70 -4.70 -44.52
N SER A 102 -27.94 -5.80 -44.69
CA SER A 102 -27.23 -6.49 -43.60
C SER A 102 -25.82 -5.95 -43.30
N GLY A 103 -25.36 -4.91 -44.01
CA GLY A 103 -24.01 -4.38 -43.87
C GLY A 103 -23.94 -2.88 -43.54
N PRO A 104 -22.74 -2.35 -43.25
CA PRO A 104 -22.54 -0.96 -42.84
C PRO A 104 -23.13 0.08 -43.81
N ALA A 105 -23.01 -0.16 -45.12
CA ALA A 105 -23.60 0.71 -46.13
C ALA A 105 -25.14 0.75 -46.07
N GLY A 106 -25.78 -0.38 -45.73
CA GLY A 106 -27.21 -0.46 -45.46
C GLY A 106 -27.58 0.25 -44.16
N TRP A 107 -26.81 0.10 -43.09
CA TRP A 107 -27.11 0.78 -41.84
C TRP A 107 -27.01 2.30 -41.96
N ILE A 108 -25.98 2.81 -42.65
CA ILE A 108 -25.83 4.25 -42.93
C ILE A 108 -27.00 4.77 -43.76
N TYR A 109 -27.39 4.02 -44.79
CA TYR A 109 -28.54 4.41 -45.61
C TYR A 109 -29.84 4.40 -44.81
N TRP A 110 -30.04 3.44 -43.90
CA TRP A 110 -31.17 3.41 -42.96
C TRP A 110 -31.21 4.65 -42.06
N ILE A 111 -30.11 4.98 -41.39
CA ILE A 111 -30.00 6.15 -40.49
C ILE A 111 -30.35 7.45 -41.23
N CYS A 112 -29.85 7.61 -42.46
CA CYS A 112 -30.10 8.81 -43.25
C CYS A 112 -31.51 8.87 -43.86
N HIS A 113 -32.25 7.77 -43.93
CA HIS A 113 -33.54 7.66 -44.63
C HIS A 113 -34.67 7.06 -43.78
N ILE A 114 -34.61 7.25 -42.46
CA ILE A 114 -35.65 6.86 -41.49
C ILE A 114 -37.08 7.27 -41.92
N PRO A 115 -37.34 8.47 -42.50
CA PRO A 115 -38.69 8.84 -42.94
C PRO A 115 -39.13 8.26 -44.30
N SER A 116 -38.34 7.37 -44.93
CA SER A 116 -38.68 6.82 -46.25
C SER A 116 -39.80 5.77 -46.20
N ARG A 117 -40.56 5.62 -47.29
CA ARG A 117 -41.65 4.62 -47.41
C ARG A 117 -41.16 3.16 -47.55
N LYS A 118 -39.85 2.91 -47.43
CA LYS A 118 -39.21 1.60 -47.66
C LYS A 118 -39.27 0.72 -46.42
N ARG A 119 -40.49 0.34 -46.03
CA ARG A 119 -40.81 -0.28 -44.73
C ARG A 119 -40.04 -1.57 -44.47
N LEU A 120 -39.99 -2.47 -45.46
CA LEU A 120 -39.32 -3.78 -45.31
C LEU A 120 -37.83 -3.62 -45.11
N TRP A 121 -37.22 -2.77 -45.94
CA TRP A 121 -35.79 -2.51 -45.90
C TRP A 121 -35.37 -1.85 -44.59
N ILE A 122 -36.16 -0.89 -44.09
CA ILE A 122 -35.96 -0.26 -42.78
C ILE A 122 -36.02 -1.29 -41.66
N LEU A 123 -37.02 -2.19 -41.67
CA LEU A 123 -37.16 -3.24 -40.66
C LEU A 123 -35.94 -4.17 -40.66
N LEU A 124 -35.56 -4.70 -41.82
CA LEU A 124 -34.44 -5.64 -41.95
C LEU A 124 -33.11 -4.99 -41.55
N SER A 125 -32.84 -3.75 -41.99
CA SER A 125 -31.67 -2.98 -41.58
C SER A 125 -31.64 -2.73 -40.07
N SER A 126 -32.80 -2.42 -39.46
CA SER A 126 -32.91 -2.18 -38.01
C SER A 126 -32.73 -3.45 -37.17
N VAL A 127 -33.16 -4.61 -37.65
CA VAL A 127 -32.90 -5.89 -36.95
C VAL A 127 -31.44 -6.29 -37.13
N SER A 128 -30.87 -6.09 -38.33
CA SER A 128 -29.46 -6.37 -38.61
C SER A 128 -28.50 -5.53 -37.76
N ILE A 129 -28.78 -4.25 -37.54
CA ILE A 129 -27.91 -3.40 -36.71
C ILE A 129 -27.96 -3.83 -35.24
N LEU A 130 -29.12 -4.28 -34.74
CA LEU A 130 -29.26 -4.80 -33.37
C LEU A 130 -28.43 -6.07 -33.15
N ILE A 131 -28.39 -6.96 -34.16
CA ILE A 131 -27.51 -8.15 -34.15
C ILE A 131 -26.04 -7.73 -34.10
N PHE A 132 -25.66 -6.72 -34.88
CA PHE A 132 -24.27 -6.23 -34.91
C PHE A 132 -23.86 -5.55 -33.59
N VAL A 133 -24.72 -4.72 -33.01
CA VAL A 133 -24.48 -4.13 -31.69
C VAL A 133 -24.48 -5.22 -30.61
N GLY A 134 -25.36 -6.21 -30.73
CA GLY A 134 -25.49 -7.28 -29.75
C GLY A 134 -24.35 -8.30 -29.76
N LEU A 135 -23.72 -8.59 -30.91
CA LEU A 135 -22.76 -9.70 -31.04
C LEU A 135 -21.29 -9.24 -31.25
N PRO A 136 -20.92 -8.52 -32.32
CA PRO A 136 -19.55 -8.05 -32.50
C PRO A 136 -19.11 -7.00 -31.48
N LEU A 137 -19.94 -5.99 -31.17
CA LEU A 137 -19.55 -4.94 -30.22
C LEU A 137 -19.35 -5.50 -28.81
N SER A 138 -20.24 -6.42 -28.41
CA SER A 138 -20.15 -7.10 -27.13
C SER A 138 -18.93 -8.01 -27.04
N GLY A 139 -18.60 -8.74 -28.11
CA GLY A 139 -17.36 -9.54 -28.19
C GLY A 139 -16.07 -8.71 -28.08
N LEU A 140 -16.08 -7.45 -28.53
CA LEU A 140 -14.98 -6.51 -28.33
C LEU A 140 -14.93 -5.94 -26.89
N SER A 141 -16.07 -5.89 -26.20
CA SER A 141 -16.15 -5.35 -24.84
C SER A 141 -15.89 -6.40 -23.75
N PHE A 142 -16.19 -7.69 -24.00
CA PHE A 142 -16.03 -8.77 -23.02
C PHE A 142 -14.57 -9.22 -22.93
N GLU A 143 -13.77 -8.47 -22.19
CA GLU A 143 -12.43 -8.90 -21.78
C GLU A 143 -12.50 -9.62 -20.43
N ILE A 144 -11.91 -10.82 -20.33
CA ILE A 144 -11.69 -11.48 -19.04
C ILE A 144 -10.44 -10.89 -18.42
N THR A 145 -10.57 -10.28 -17.25
CA THR A 145 -9.42 -9.85 -16.46
C THR A 145 -9.37 -10.60 -15.14
N ASP A 146 -8.15 -10.79 -14.63
CA ASP A 146 -7.96 -11.36 -13.30
C ASP A 146 -8.62 -10.47 -12.23
N GLY A 147 -9.20 -11.11 -11.22
CA GLY A 147 -9.90 -10.45 -10.13
C GLY A 147 -10.17 -11.40 -8.97
N PHE A 148 -10.77 -10.86 -7.91
CA PHE A 148 -11.05 -11.61 -6.69
C PHE A 148 -12.52 -12.01 -6.58
N ILE A 149 -12.76 -13.22 -6.09
CA ILE A 149 -14.08 -13.77 -5.79
C ILE A 149 -14.15 -14.03 -4.28
N LYS A 150 -15.33 -13.84 -3.70
CA LYS A 150 -15.55 -14.09 -2.27
C LYS A 150 -15.38 -15.58 -1.95
N SER A 151 -14.40 -15.92 -1.11
CA SER A 151 -14.31 -17.26 -0.54
C SER A 151 -15.17 -17.40 0.73
N SER A 152 -15.72 -18.59 0.95
CA SER A 152 -16.34 -18.99 2.22
C SER A 152 -15.31 -19.47 3.25
N THR A 153 -14.09 -19.77 2.82
CA THR A 153 -13.03 -20.22 3.72
C THR A 153 -12.51 -19.08 4.59
N PRO A 154 -12.27 -19.32 5.90
CA PRO A 154 -11.62 -18.33 6.75
C PRO A 154 -10.25 -17.95 6.20
N PRO A 155 -9.91 -16.65 6.12
CA PRO A 155 -8.62 -16.22 5.61
C PRO A 155 -7.50 -16.53 6.61
N LEU A 156 -6.36 -17.00 6.10
CA LEU A 156 -5.12 -17.07 6.87
C LEU A 156 -4.43 -15.71 6.81
N VAL A 157 -4.20 -15.11 7.98
CA VAL A 157 -3.61 -13.78 8.12
C VAL A 157 -2.20 -13.84 8.70
N ILE A 158 -1.35 -12.94 8.23
CA ILE A 158 -0.04 -12.61 8.76
C ILE A 158 -0.24 -11.47 9.77
N GLY A 159 0.22 -11.70 10.99
CA GLY A 159 0.18 -10.72 12.07
C GLY A 159 -0.53 -11.25 13.31
N ARG A 160 -1.14 -10.34 14.07
CA ARG A 160 -1.83 -10.63 15.32
C ARG A 160 -3.34 -10.65 15.12
N THR A 161 -4.02 -11.48 15.90
CA THR A 161 -5.48 -11.48 15.99
C THR A 161 -5.97 -10.26 16.77
N LYS A 162 -7.27 -10.02 16.77
CA LYS A 162 -7.86 -8.91 17.53
C LYS A 162 -7.57 -9.03 19.02
N GLU A 163 -7.55 -10.26 19.54
CA GLU A 163 -7.40 -10.58 20.95
C GLU A 163 -5.95 -10.41 21.42
N ASN A 164 -4.96 -10.73 20.57
CA ASN A 164 -3.53 -10.71 20.93
C ASN A 164 -2.74 -9.57 20.25
N LEU A 165 -3.43 -8.58 19.70
CA LEU A 165 -2.82 -7.41 19.04
C LEU A 165 -1.85 -6.67 19.97
N TYR A 166 -2.15 -6.66 21.27
CA TYR A 166 -1.41 -5.97 22.33
C TYR A 166 -0.41 -6.86 23.09
N ASP A 167 -0.40 -8.18 22.86
CA ASP A 167 0.48 -9.14 23.54
C ASP A 167 1.92 -9.11 22.98
N ARG A 168 2.52 -7.93 22.84
CA ARG A 168 3.89 -7.77 22.33
C ARG A 168 4.87 -7.99 23.47
N LYS A 169 5.69 -9.05 23.35
CA LYS A 169 6.89 -9.15 24.16
C LYS A 169 7.91 -8.11 23.64
N PRO A 170 8.50 -7.29 24.52
CA PRO A 170 9.48 -6.28 24.11
C PRO A 170 10.66 -6.87 23.33
N THR A 171 11.09 -8.09 23.67
CA THR A 171 12.21 -8.80 23.03
C THR A 171 11.93 -9.14 21.57
N ASP A 172 10.77 -9.71 21.26
CA ASP A 172 10.45 -10.21 19.91
C ASP A 172 10.37 -9.07 18.89
N SER A 173 9.89 -7.90 19.31
CA SER A 173 9.79 -6.71 18.44
C SER A 173 11.16 -6.08 18.20
N PHE A 174 12.03 -6.09 19.21
CA PHE A 174 13.36 -5.51 19.13
C PHE A 174 14.29 -6.35 18.25
N ASP A 175 14.31 -7.67 18.42
CA ASP A 175 15.17 -8.56 17.64
C ASP A 175 14.81 -8.53 16.14
N LEU A 176 13.51 -8.50 15.83
CA LEU A 176 13.04 -8.37 14.46
C LEU A 176 13.48 -7.02 13.85
N LEU A 177 13.28 -5.92 14.57
CA LEU A 177 13.68 -4.58 14.13
C LEU A 177 15.18 -4.51 13.88
N VAL A 178 15.99 -4.98 14.83
CA VAL A 178 17.45 -4.96 14.73
C VAL A 178 17.92 -5.80 13.54
N ASN A 179 17.36 -6.99 13.35
CA ASN A 179 17.73 -7.85 12.21
C ASN A 179 17.32 -7.22 10.87
N SER A 180 16.13 -6.63 10.79
CA SER A 180 15.67 -5.87 9.63
C SER A 180 16.58 -4.68 9.31
N TRP A 181 17.03 -3.94 10.31
CA TRP A 181 17.99 -2.85 10.14
C TRP A 181 19.37 -3.34 9.72
N LYS A 182 19.88 -4.41 10.33
CA LYS A 182 21.19 -5.02 9.99
C LYS A 182 21.29 -5.41 8.51
N ILE A 183 20.19 -5.88 7.93
CA ILE A 183 20.14 -6.27 6.51
C ILE A 183 19.66 -5.14 5.59
N GLY A 184 19.32 -3.97 6.13
CA GLY A 184 18.78 -2.86 5.35
C GLY A 184 17.45 -3.18 4.67
N SER A 185 16.57 -3.95 5.33
CA SER A 185 15.29 -4.35 4.73
C SER A 185 14.38 -3.15 4.52
N PHE A 186 13.83 -3.01 3.32
CA PHE A 186 12.78 -2.02 3.06
C PHE A 186 11.51 -2.35 3.85
N PRO A 187 10.78 -1.35 4.37
CA PRO A 187 9.55 -1.54 5.11
C PRO A 187 8.39 -1.88 4.14
N ILE A 188 8.42 -3.11 3.63
CA ILE A 188 7.39 -3.66 2.75
C ILE A 188 6.29 -4.27 3.61
N VAL A 189 5.04 -3.94 3.29
CA VAL A 189 3.89 -4.56 3.96
C VAL A 189 3.78 -6.02 3.50
N PRO A 190 3.73 -7.00 4.41
CA PRO A 190 3.73 -8.42 4.04
C PRO A 190 2.45 -8.86 3.31
N GLY A 191 2.47 -10.03 2.70
CA GLY A 191 1.31 -10.60 2.00
C GLY A 191 0.99 -9.84 0.71
N TYR A 192 -0.29 -9.53 0.49
CA TYR A 192 -0.76 -8.70 -0.63
C TYR A 192 -0.40 -7.21 -0.43
N GLY A 193 -0.06 -6.81 0.80
CA GLY A 193 0.46 -5.48 1.10
C GLY A 193 -0.56 -4.36 0.94
N ILE A 194 -1.73 -4.47 1.54
CA ILE A 194 -2.81 -3.46 1.41
C ILE A 194 -2.73 -2.47 2.56
N LEU A 195 -2.61 -1.18 2.21
CA LEU A 195 -2.86 -0.04 3.10
C LEU A 195 -4.17 0.62 2.68
N TYR A 196 -5.08 0.79 3.65
CA TYR A 196 -6.35 1.46 3.43
C TYR A 196 -6.20 2.95 3.74
N THR A 197 -6.72 3.80 2.86
CA THR A 197 -6.76 5.26 3.05
C THR A 197 -8.21 5.74 3.24
N PRO A 198 -8.41 6.87 3.93
CA PRO A 198 -9.67 7.60 3.90
C PRO A 198 -10.09 7.97 2.46
N LYS A 199 -11.39 8.24 2.26
CA LYS A 199 -11.97 8.51 0.92
C LYS A 199 -11.49 9.81 0.28
N ASP A 200 -11.07 10.76 1.11
CA ASP A 200 -10.56 12.08 0.75
C ASP A 200 -9.08 12.06 0.35
N VAL A 201 -8.37 10.95 0.57
CA VAL A 201 -6.97 10.81 0.18
C VAL A 201 -6.87 10.27 -1.24
N LEU A 202 -6.32 11.08 -2.14
CA LEU A 202 -5.99 10.66 -3.50
C LEU A 202 -4.74 9.78 -3.50
N ARG A 203 -4.91 8.46 -3.66
CA ARG A 203 -3.79 7.49 -3.63
C ARG A 203 -2.73 7.76 -4.69
N ASN A 204 -3.11 8.34 -5.84
CA ASN A 204 -2.20 8.66 -6.94
C ASN A 204 -1.15 9.71 -6.59
N ASP A 205 -1.39 10.54 -5.56
CA ASP A 205 -0.42 11.53 -5.09
C ASP A 205 0.75 10.89 -4.33
N TYR A 206 0.62 9.60 -3.98
CA TYR A 206 1.57 8.85 -3.18
C TYR A 206 2.10 7.64 -3.96
N GLU A 207 3.36 7.72 -4.42
CA GLU A 207 4.06 6.65 -5.16
C GLU A 207 4.01 5.30 -4.43
N ASN A 208 3.98 5.31 -3.10
CA ASN A 208 3.97 4.10 -2.27
C ASN A 208 2.57 3.45 -2.13
N LEU A 209 1.50 4.13 -2.58
CA LEU A 209 0.12 3.67 -2.53
C LEU A 209 -0.50 3.42 -3.92
N ASN A 210 0.19 3.81 -5.00
CA ASN A 210 -0.28 3.73 -6.39
C ASN A 210 -0.37 2.29 -6.92
N SER A 211 0.33 1.34 -6.30
CA SER A 211 0.44 -0.04 -6.75
C SER A 211 0.61 -0.99 -5.57
N PHE A 212 0.22 -2.25 -5.77
CA PHE A 212 0.39 -3.31 -4.79
C PHE A 212 1.68 -4.10 -5.07
N PRO A 213 2.41 -4.53 -4.03
CA PRO A 213 2.17 -4.27 -2.62
C PRO A 213 2.50 -2.82 -2.24
N ASN A 214 1.71 -2.24 -1.34
CA ASN A 214 1.99 -0.91 -0.81
C ASN A 214 3.24 -0.95 0.08
N THR A 215 3.99 0.16 0.07
CA THR A 215 5.21 0.32 0.87
C THR A 215 5.06 1.50 1.83
N LEU A 216 5.86 1.50 2.90
CA LEU A 216 5.93 2.66 3.80
C LEU A 216 7.03 3.62 3.29
N PRO A 217 6.72 4.90 3.02
CA PRO A 217 7.70 5.84 2.50
C PRO A 217 8.78 6.14 3.54
N LEU A 218 10.04 6.13 3.11
CA LEU A 218 11.19 6.39 3.99
C LEU A 218 11.43 7.88 4.23
N THR A 219 11.17 8.71 3.21
CA THR A 219 11.57 10.12 3.19
C THR A 219 10.40 11.10 3.09
N LYS A 220 9.21 10.61 2.68
CA LYS A 220 8.00 11.41 2.50
C LYS A 220 7.02 11.14 3.65
N SER A 221 6.24 12.14 4.01
CA SER A 221 5.10 11.97 4.92
C SER A 221 4.11 10.95 4.35
N MET A 222 3.57 10.10 5.21
CA MET A 222 2.49 9.20 4.86
C MET A 222 1.16 9.81 5.31
N PRO A 223 0.13 9.81 4.45
CA PRO A 223 -1.20 10.24 4.86
C PRO A 223 -1.72 9.30 5.94
N GLU A 224 -2.88 9.61 6.46
CA GLU A 224 -3.56 8.68 7.34
C GLU A 224 -3.84 7.37 6.62
N VAL A 225 -3.30 6.27 7.17
CA VAL A 225 -3.55 4.91 6.68
C VAL A 225 -4.05 4.03 7.79
N PHE A 226 -4.77 2.98 7.39
CA PHE A 226 -5.18 1.90 8.23
C PHE A 226 -4.53 0.60 7.74
N LEU A 227 -3.65 0.04 8.58
CA LEU A 227 -2.97 -1.23 8.38
C LEU A 227 -3.80 -2.35 9.01
N ALA A 228 -4.53 -3.08 8.17
CA ALA A 228 -5.22 -4.30 8.55
C ALA A 228 -4.25 -5.50 8.64
N PRO A 229 -4.66 -6.63 9.26
CA PRO A 229 -4.01 -7.92 9.08
C PRO A 229 -3.79 -8.20 7.60
N GLN A 230 -2.58 -8.66 7.28
CA GLN A 230 -2.20 -8.91 5.91
C GLN A 230 -2.49 -10.37 5.56
N ALA A 231 -2.76 -10.66 4.30
CA ALA A 231 -2.94 -12.04 3.85
C ALA A 231 -2.47 -12.18 2.40
N LYS A 232 -2.42 -13.41 1.92
CA LYS A 232 -2.06 -13.71 0.53
C LYS A 232 -3.05 -13.08 -0.47
N TYR A 233 -4.31 -12.92 -0.07
CA TYR A 233 -5.38 -12.35 -0.88
C TYR A 233 -6.13 -11.26 -0.10
N PRO A 234 -6.81 -10.33 -0.77
CA PRO A 234 -7.62 -9.29 -0.12
C PRO A 234 -8.71 -9.90 0.77
N ILE A 235 -8.91 -9.32 1.96
CA ILE A 235 -9.88 -9.81 2.95
C ILE A 235 -11.01 -8.80 3.09
N GLY A 236 -12.25 -9.27 2.95
CA GLY A 236 -13.46 -8.50 3.27
C GLY A 236 -13.98 -8.82 4.67
N GLY A 237 -14.60 -7.85 5.33
CA GLY A 237 -15.21 -8.04 6.65
C GLY A 237 -15.16 -6.77 7.51
N LYS A 238 -15.36 -6.95 8.82
CA LYS A 238 -15.10 -5.89 9.81
C LYS A 238 -13.61 -5.93 10.18
N PRO A 239 -12.83 -4.91 9.82
CA PRO A 239 -11.41 -4.95 10.07
C PRO A 239 -11.07 -4.59 11.52
N TRP A 240 -9.92 -5.07 11.99
CA TRP A 240 -9.17 -4.54 13.12
C TRP A 240 -7.76 -4.21 12.60
N GLY A 241 -6.99 -3.39 13.31
CA GLY A 241 -5.68 -3.02 12.80
C GLY A 241 -5.10 -1.77 13.46
N LEU A 242 -4.01 -1.30 12.87
CA LEU A 242 -3.31 -0.09 13.29
C LEU A 242 -3.68 1.07 12.37
N ARG A 243 -4.24 2.13 12.94
CA ARG A 243 -4.38 3.42 12.27
C ARG A 243 -3.12 4.24 12.54
N ALA A 244 -2.44 4.70 11.50
CA ALA A 244 -1.21 5.45 11.61
C ALA A 244 -1.11 6.54 10.55
N SER A 245 -0.50 7.65 10.92
CA SER A 245 -0.07 8.72 10.02
C SER A 245 1.28 9.20 10.53
N TYR A 246 2.21 9.52 9.64
CA TYR A 246 3.48 10.10 10.07
C TYR A 246 3.95 11.16 9.09
N ASN A 247 4.59 12.19 9.64
CA ASN A 247 5.24 13.23 8.87
C ASN A 247 6.75 13.09 9.07
N CYS A 248 7.48 12.89 7.98
CA CYS A 248 8.93 12.86 7.99
C CYS A 248 9.45 14.24 7.61
N SER A 249 10.05 14.94 8.57
CA SER A 249 10.77 16.19 8.34
C SER A 249 12.20 16.05 8.84
N ILE A 250 13.15 16.68 8.15
CA ILE A 250 14.54 16.75 8.63
C ILE A 250 14.56 17.69 9.83
N VAL A 251 14.98 17.19 10.99
CA VAL A 251 15.22 18.01 12.18
C VAL A 251 16.57 18.70 12.00
N GLN A 252 16.58 20.04 12.05
CA GLN A 252 17.80 20.85 11.85
C GLN A 252 18.31 21.52 13.13
N ASP A 253 17.51 21.53 14.19
CA ASP A 253 17.83 22.22 15.44
C ASP A 253 17.30 21.45 16.65
N ALA A 254 18.09 21.41 17.73
CA ALA A 254 17.79 20.75 18.98
C ALA A 254 16.46 21.23 19.59
N SER A 255 16.10 22.49 19.40
CA SER A 255 14.86 23.09 19.88
C SER A 255 13.59 22.47 19.29
N THR A 256 13.71 21.74 18.17
CA THR A 256 12.60 20.96 17.60
C THR A 256 12.22 19.77 18.48
N PHE A 257 13.16 19.27 19.31
CA PHE A 257 12.87 18.21 20.27
C PHE A 257 12.17 18.78 21.49
N THR A 258 11.12 18.08 21.93
CA THR A 258 10.40 18.38 23.16
C THR A 258 11.15 17.84 24.38
N ILE A 259 11.70 16.63 24.30
CA ILE A 259 12.34 15.94 25.43
C ILE A 259 13.86 16.03 25.33
N LEU A 260 14.46 15.68 24.19
CA LEU A 260 15.92 15.64 24.04
C LEU A 260 16.57 17.04 24.18
N ASN A 261 15.82 18.11 23.96
CA ASN A 261 16.27 19.48 24.22
C ASN A 261 16.52 19.75 25.72
N GLU A 262 15.86 19.01 26.62
CA GLU A 262 16.06 19.13 28.07
C GLU A 262 17.30 18.39 28.57
N ARG A 263 18.05 17.72 27.68
CA ARG A 263 19.25 16.96 28.05
C ARG A 263 20.24 17.73 28.93
N PRO A 264 20.58 19.02 28.67
CA PRO A 264 21.56 19.74 29.50
C PRO A 264 21.10 19.97 30.95
N LEU A 265 19.78 20.00 31.18
CA LEU A 265 19.18 20.20 32.49
C LEU A 265 18.77 18.87 33.15
N SER A 266 18.91 17.76 32.42
CA SER A 266 18.53 16.44 32.91
C SER A 266 19.50 15.95 33.96
N SER A 267 19.01 15.02 34.78
CA SER A 267 19.74 14.52 35.94
C SER A 267 19.75 13.00 36.01
N LEU A 268 20.86 12.44 36.48
CA LEU A 268 21.02 11.01 36.70
C LEU A 268 20.69 10.68 38.15
N ASP A 269 19.69 9.81 38.38
CA ASP A 269 19.54 9.14 39.68
C ASP A 269 20.60 8.04 39.79
N VAL A 270 21.58 8.29 40.64
CA VAL A 270 22.73 7.39 40.81
C VAL A 270 22.33 6.09 41.48
N ASN A 271 21.36 6.08 42.39
CA ASN A 271 20.98 4.86 43.12
C ASN A 271 20.26 3.85 42.22
N GLN A 272 19.36 4.34 41.35
CA GLN A 272 18.65 3.51 40.39
C GLN A 272 19.60 2.89 39.35
N ASN A 273 20.57 3.67 38.87
CA ASN A 273 21.53 3.23 37.87
C ASN A 273 22.70 2.41 38.47
N ASP A 274 23.06 2.60 39.75
CA ASP A 274 24.11 1.82 40.42
C ASP A 274 23.68 0.38 40.73
N PHE A 275 22.42 0.16 41.12
CA PHE A 275 21.87 -1.20 41.23
C PHE A 275 21.98 -1.95 39.88
N GLN A 276 21.70 -1.23 38.80
CA GLN A 276 21.83 -1.73 37.44
C GLN A 276 23.29 -1.95 37.02
N ARG A 277 24.21 -1.07 37.40
CA ARG A 277 25.66 -1.20 37.19
C ARG A 277 26.24 -2.42 37.88
N ALA A 278 25.84 -2.67 39.13
CA ALA A 278 26.28 -3.81 39.95
C ALA A 278 25.87 -5.17 39.36
N SER A 279 24.77 -5.21 38.57
CA SER A 279 24.33 -6.43 37.87
C SER A 279 25.28 -6.87 36.73
N GLY A 280 26.26 -6.04 36.37
CA GLY A 280 27.29 -6.33 35.35
C GLY A 280 26.80 -6.32 33.90
N LYS A 281 25.47 -6.32 33.66
CA LYS A 281 24.84 -6.54 32.36
C LYS A 281 24.50 -5.27 31.56
N ILE A 282 24.68 -4.08 32.12
CA ILE A 282 24.06 -2.86 31.57
C ILE A 282 25.08 -1.96 30.85
N THR A 283 24.65 -1.40 29.71
CA THR A 283 25.36 -0.46 28.80
C THR A 283 24.52 0.79 28.50
N TRP A 284 23.46 1.02 29.26
CA TRP A 284 22.57 2.17 29.10
C TRP A 284 22.51 3.01 30.39
N ALA A 285 22.27 4.31 30.27
CA ALA A 285 22.05 5.23 31.38
C ALA A 285 20.72 5.96 31.17
N THR A 286 19.97 6.24 32.24
CA THR A 286 18.69 6.98 32.13
C THR A 286 18.64 8.20 33.02
N PHE A 287 18.29 9.32 32.38
CA PHE A 287 18.16 10.64 32.97
C PHE A 287 16.69 10.99 33.17
N GLN A 288 16.40 11.71 34.25
CA GLN A 288 15.12 12.36 34.48
C GLN A 288 15.22 13.82 34.00
N THR A 289 14.25 14.24 33.19
CA THR A 289 14.16 15.62 32.71
C THR A 289 13.39 16.48 33.70
N PRO A 290 13.59 17.81 33.72
CA PRO A 290 12.79 18.73 34.54
C PRO A 290 11.28 18.64 34.29
N SER A 291 10.85 18.32 33.06
CA SER A 291 9.44 18.10 32.71
C SER A 291 8.86 16.77 33.21
N GLY A 292 9.64 15.94 33.91
CA GLY A 292 9.21 14.63 34.39
C GLY A 292 9.22 13.55 33.31
N ASN A 293 9.92 13.78 32.19
CA ASN A 293 10.16 12.78 31.14
C ASN A 293 11.49 12.05 31.39
N SER A 294 11.78 11.04 30.57
CA SER A 294 13.02 10.27 30.68
C SER A 294 13.83 10.30 29.39
N ILE A 295 15.16 10.37 29.52
CA ILE A 295 16.10 10.22 28.40
C ILE A 295 16.99 9.02 28.69
N SER A 296 17.00 8.03 27.82
CA SER A 296 17.90 6.88 27.93
C SER A 296 19.00 6.97 26.88
N SER A 297 20.25 6.82 27.30
CA SER A 297 21.40 6.77 26.40
C SER A 297 22.06 5.39 26.41
N PHE A 298 22.62 4.97 25.26
CA PHE A 298 23.42 3.76 25.17
C PHE A 298 24.39 3.82 23.99
N ILE A 299 25.43 2.99 24.07
CA ILE A 299 26.40 2.82 22.99
C ILE A 299 26.04 1.54 22.21
N ALA A 300 25.79 1.70 20.91
CA ALA A 300 25.59 0.60 19.97
C ALA A 300 26.95 0.21 19.36
N LEU A 301 27.37 -1.01 19.67
CA LEU A 301 28.62 -1.59 19.16
C LEU A 301 28.30 -2.75 18.22
N PRO A 302 29.08 -2.90 17.16
CA PRO A 302 29.08 -4.13 16.40
C PRO A 302 29.80 -5.24 17.21
N GLU A 303 29.32 -6.47 17.06
CA GLU A 303 29.99 -7.65 17.60
C GLU A 303 31.43 -7.70 17.05
N THR A 304 32.39 -7.97 17.94
CA THR A 304 33.82 -8.01 17.66
C THR A 304 34.13 -8.83 16.41
N GLY A 305 34.54 -8.18 15.32
CA GLY A 305 34.97 -8.84 14.10
C GLY A 305 35.56 -7.87 13.07
N PRO A 306 36.42 -8.32 12.16
CA PRO A 306 37.09 -7.47 11.17
C PRO A 306 36.13 -6.82 10.15
N GLY A 307 34.84 -7.19 10.14
CA GLY A 307 33.80 -6.61 9.29
C GLY A 307 33.04 -5.44 9.91
N SER A 308 33.41 -5.00 11.11
CA SER A 308 32.68 -3.97 11.83
C SER A 308 33.35 -2.60 11.81
N ASN A 309 32.74 -1.64 11.14
CA ASN A 309 33.30 -0.31 10.91
C ASN A 309 32.41 0.83 11.41
N LEU A 310 31.25 0.53 11.99
CA LEU A 310 30.30 1.56 12.42
C LEU A 310 30.14 1.51 13.93
N TRP A 311 30.36 2.65 14.56
CA TRP A 311 30.10 2.89 15.97
C TRP A 311 28.90 3.83 16.11
N GLY A 312 28.02 3.58 17.08
CA GLY A 312 26.85 4.42 17.32
C GLY A 312 26.69 4.80 18.79
N TYR A 313 26.33 6.05 19.05
CA TYR A 313 25.78 6.48 20.32
C TYR A 313 24.37 6.99 20.11
N ILE A 314 23.47 6.60 21.01
CA ILE A 314 22.04 6.80 20.85
C ILE A 314 21.50 7.45 22.12
N GLU A 315 20.64 8.44 21.93
CA GLU A 315 19.79 8.99 22.99
C GLU A 315 18.32 8.87 22.59
N ILE A 316 17.50 8.41 23.53
CA ILE A 316 16.07 8.19 23.34
C ILE A 316 15.30 8.97 24.40
N GLY A 317 14.54 9.98 23.97
CA GLY A 317 13.60 10.71 24.81
C GLY A 317 12.25 10.01 24.84
N ARG A 318 11.69 9.81 26.03
CA ARG A 318 10.38 9.18 26.22
C ARG A 318 9.57 9.92 27.25
N SER A 319 8.32 10.23 26.89
CA SER A 319 7.39 10.76 27.86
C SER A 319 7.13 9.71 28.95
N GLN A 320 7.34 10.09 30.20
CA GLN A 320 7.12 9.21 31.33
C GLN A 320 5.64 9.29 31.68
N VAL A 321 4.86 8.31 31.23
CA VAL A 321 3.57 8.06 31.84
C VAL A 321 3.88 7.47 33.22
N LEU A 322 3.74 8.25 34.28
CA LEU A 322 4.00 7.85 35.66
C LEU A 322 3.42 6.45 35.92
N ALA A 323 4.30 5.47 36.10
CA ALA A 323 3.94 4.11 36.46
C ALA A 323 3.20 4.04 37.81
N ASN A 324 3.24 5.11 38.61
CA ASN A 324 2.66 5.14 39.94
C ASN A 324 1.13 5.34 39.95
N GLU A 325 0.51 5.72 38.83
CA GLU A 325 -0.97 5.78 38.71
C GLU A 325 -1.57 4.57 37.98
N ARG A 326 -0.75 3.64 37.47
CA ARG A 326 -1.22 2.51 36.68
C ARG A 326 -0.65 1.21 37.25
N GLY A 327 -1.55 0.33 37.69
CA GLY A 327 -1.24 -0.93 38.37
C GLY A 327 -0.29 -1.88 37.62
N PRO A 328 -0.06 -3.09 38.17
CA PRO A 328 1.01 -3.99 37.73
C PRO A 328 0.99 -4.25 36.21
N GLU A 329 2.18 -4.38 35.62
CA GLU A 329 2.42 -4.55 34.17
C GLU A 329 1.61 -5.68 33.49
N SER A 330 1.05 -6.60 34.29
CA SER A 330 0.17 -7.69 33.86
C SER A 330 -1.25 -7.26 33.47
N SER A 331 -1.66 -5.99 33.70
CA SER A 331 -3.00 -5.50 33.36
C SER A 331 -3.05 -4.56 32.16
N ARG A 332 -2.04 -4.60 31.27
CA ARG A 332 -2.10 -3.90 29.97
C ARG A 332 -3.09 -4.59 29.02
N ASN A 333 -4.36 -4.63 29.40
CA ASN A 333 -5.43 -4.89 28.46
C ASN A 333 -5.52 -3.67 27.56
N GLY A 334 -5.00 -3.76 26.34
CA GLY A 334 -5.08 -2.70 25.32
C GLY A 334 -6.50 -2.37 24.85
N THR A 335 -7.52 -2.71 25.64
CA THR A 335 -8.91 -2.30 25.49
C THR A 335 -9.20 -0.93 26.07
N ASP A 336 -8.25 -0.28 26.73
CA ASP A 336 -8.51 0.98 27.41
C ASP A 336 -8.57 2.14 26.40
N PRO A 337 -9.73 2.82 26.24
CA PRO A 337 -9.90 3.97 25.33
C PRO A 337 -9.10 5.22 25.76
N SER A 338 -8.32 5.11 26.84
CA SER A 338 -7.55 6.17 27.50
C SER A 338 -6.25 6.53 26.77
N TYR A 339 -6.02 6.03 25.54
CA TYR A 339 -4.99 6.55 24.63
C TYR A 339 -5.38 7.87 23.93
N ASN A 340 -6.55 8.42 24.25
CA ASN A 340 -7.13 9.56 23.53
C ASN A 340 -6.64 10.95 23.94
N ASP A 341 -5.86 11.13 25.03
CA ASP A 341 -5.40 12.49 25.43
C ASP A 341 -3.93 12.61 25.86
N GLN A 342 -3.20 11.51 26.01
CA GLN A 342 -1.76 11.55 26.33
C GLN A 342 -0.96 11.10 25.11
N ARG A 343 -0.65 12.05 24.23
CA ARG A 343 0.32 11.83 23.14
C ARG A 343 1.68 11.52 23.76
N GLY A 344 2.02 10.24 23.90
CA GLY A 344 3.34 9.82 24.31
C GLY A 344 4.36 10.32 23.28
N ILE A 345 5.29 11.18 23.71
CA ILE A 345 6.36 11.67 22.85
C ILE A 345 7.51 10.67 22.89
N PHE A 346 7.98 10.25 21.71
CA PHE A 346 9.16 9.42 21.52
C PHE A 346 10.11 10.14 20.58
N GLU A 347 11.34 10.35 21.03
CA GLU A 347 12.38 11.06 20.29
C GLU A 347 13.65 10.22 20.26
N TYR A 348 14.38 10.29 19.15
CA TYR A 348 15.56 9.48 18.93
C TYR A 348 16.63 10.33 18.25
N ALA A 349 17.81 10.39 18.86
CA ALA A 349 19.01 10.98 18.29
C ALA A 349 20.09 9.90 18.20
N LEU A 350 20.82 9.90 17.08
CA LEU A 350 21.86 8.92 16.79
C LEU A 350 23.07 9.65 16.23
N TRP A 351 24.20 9.42 16.88
CA TRP A 351 25.52 9.84 16.42
C TRP A 351 26.26 8.61 15.92
N GLN A 352 26.81 8.68 14.72
CA GLN A 352 27.52 7.57 14.11
C GLN A 352 28.96 7.98 13.79
N ILE A 353 29.90 7.11 14.14
CA ILE A 353 31.30 7.25 13.76
C ILE A 353 31.65 6.05 12.92
N ARG A 354 32.20 6.31 11.74
CA ARG A 354 32.66 5.28 10.84
C ARG A 354 34.18 5.16 10.92
N ARG A 355 34.67 3.97 11.21
CA ARG A 355 36.08 3.59 11.12
C ARG A 355 36.41 3.14 9.70
N LYS A 356 37.69 3.16 9.36
CA LYS A 356 38.17 2.65 8.07
C LYS A 356 37.76 1.19 7.91
N ASN A 357 37.14 0.89 6.77
CA ASN A 357 36.80 -0.47 6.42
C ASN A 357 38.06 -1.33 6.20
N SER A 358 37.99 -2.61 6.58
CA SER A 358 39.03 -3.59 6.31
C SER A 358 39.09 -4.00 4.84
N TYR A 359 38.04 -3.68 4.06
CA TYR A 359 37.93 -3.97 2.63
C TYR A 359 37.89 -2.67 1.80
N ASN A 360 38.39 -2.76 0.56
CA ASN A 360 38.35 -1.66 -0.40
C ASN A 360 36.93 -1.52 -0.98
N GLU A 361 36.20 -0.48 -0.59
CA GLU A 361 34.81 -0.28 -1.01
C GLU A 361 34.66 -0.01 -2.51
N THR A 362 35.61 0.72 -3.08
CA THR A 362 35.66 1.02 -4.52
C THR A 362 35.79 -0.24 -5.37
N GLU A 363 36.34 -1.31 -4.80
CA GLU A 363 36.53 -2.61 -5.45
C GLU A 363 35.34 -3.56 -5.20
N TYR A 364 34.87 -3.65 -3.95
CA TYR A 364 33.85 -4.63 -3.56
C TYR A 364 32.40 -4.15 -3.75
N ARG A 365 32.10 -2.85 -3.60
CA ARG A 365 30.76 -2.27 -3.76
C ARG A 365 30.80 -0.84 -4.33
N PRO A 366 31.18 -0.66 -5.60
CA PRO A 366 31.32 0.67 -6.21
C PRO A 366 30.01 1.48 -6.27
N SER A 367 28.85 0.83 -6.20
CA SER A 367 27.51 1.45 -6.21
C SER A 367 27.04 1.96 -4.84
N TYR A 368 27.67 1.53 -3.74
CA TYR A 368 27.35 1.97 -2.38
C TYR A 368 28.52 2.77 -1.82
N LYS A 369 28.66 4.02 -2.32
CA LYS A 369 29.58 4.98 -1.72
C LYS A 369 28.90 5.58 -0.50
N PHE A 370 29.45 5.31 0.68
CA PHE A 370 29.02 6.00 1.88
C PHE A 370 29.32 7.49 1.72
N ASN A 371 28.37 8.35 2.07
CA ASN A 371 28.57 9.79 1.99
C ASN A 371 29.27 10.26 3.26
N ASP A 372 30.59 10.37 3.21
CA ASP A 372 31.38 10.80 4.36
C ASP A 372 31.35 12.33 4.59
N LYS A 373 30.57 13.12 3.84
CA LYS A 373 30.60 14.60 3.88
C LYS A 373 29.33 15.27 4.43
N LEU A 374 28.59 14.61 5.30
CA LEU A 374 27.39 15.20 5.91
C LEU A 374 27.82 16.20 7.00
N GLU A 375 27.41 17.47 6.87
CA GLU A 375 27.56 18.46 7.95
C GLU A 375 26.66 18.08 9.15
N ALA A 376 27.04 18.53 10.34
CA ALA A 376 26.28 18.38 11.58
C ALA A 376 24.80 18.69 11.33
N THR A 377 23.99 17.64 11.35
CA THR A 377 22.63 17.72 10.81
C THR A 377 21.67 18.44 11.76
N ILE A 378 22.05 18.58 13.04
CA ILE A 378 21.21 19.17 14.09
C ILE A 378 22.02 20.22 14.88
N ARG A 379 21.69 21.50 14.69
CA ARG A 379 22.26 22.62 15.45
C ARG A 379 21.86 22.53 16.92
N GLY A 380 22.76 22.94 17.82
CA GLY A 380 22.50 22.93 19.26
C GLY A 380 22.61 21.56 19.94
N MET A 381 22.87 20.49 19.19
CA MET A 381 23.24 19.18 19.76
C MET A 381 24.75 18.97 19.68
N PRO A 382 25.48 18.96 20.81
CA PRO A 382 26.91 18.68 20.80
C PRO A 382 27.19 17.24 20.37
N SER A 383 28.39 17.00 19.81
CA SER A 383 28.81 15.64 19.45
C SER A 383 29.41 14.91 20.67
N PRO A 384 29.09 13.61 20.87
CA PRO A 384 29.71 12.77 21.88
C PRO A 384 31.20 12.51 21.61
N ALA A 385 31.66 12.65 20.37
CA ALA A 385 33.04 12.44 19.97
C ALA A 385 33.59 13.61 19.14
N LEU A 386 34.89 13.86 19.30
CA LEU A 386 35.63 14.88 18.57
C LEU A 386 36.71 14.18 17.74
N GLN A 387 36.84 14.60 16.49
CA GLN A 387 37.96 14.21 15.67
C GLN A 387 39.09 15.23 15.86
N LEU A 388 40.30 14.72 16.12
CA LEU A 388 41.52 15.50 16.18
C LEU A 388 42.12 15.65 14.77
N ASP A 389 42.98 16.65 14.57
CA ASP A 389 43.64 16.93 13.28
C ASP A 389 44.46 15.76 12.72
N ASN A 390 44.84 14.81 13.57
CA ASN A 390 45.53 13.58 13.18
C ASN A 390 44.57 12.45 12.72
N GLY A 391 43.28 12.75 12.55
CA GLY A 391 42.23 11.81 12.16
C GLY A 391 41.70 10.93 13.29
N THR A 392 42.33 10.93 14.48
CA THR A 392 41.90 10.10 15.60
C THR A 392 40.67 10.67 16.31
N TRP A 393 39.84 9.78 16.85
CA TRP A 393 38.63 10.16 17.57
C TRP A 393 38.83 10.07 19.08
N ILE A 394 38.33 11.07 19.80
CA ILE A 394 38.31 11.09 21.26
C ILE A 394 36.89 11.38 21.78
N TRP A 395 36.59 10.91 22.99
CA TRP A 395 35.34 11.26 23.66
C TRP A 395 35.33 12.74 24.04
N ASN A 396 34.20 13.41 23.78
CA ASN A 396 33.94 14.74 24.30
C ASN A 396 33.57 14.63 25.78
N THR A 397 34.52 14.86 26.68
CA THR A 397 34.29 14.72 28.13
C THR A 397 33.17 15.59 28.65
N THR A 398 33.02 16.81 28.12
CA THR A 398 31.97 17.75 28.53
C THR A 398 30.58 17.27 28.13
N PHE A 399 30.46 16.52 27.02
CA PHE A 399 29.19 15.95 26.58
C PHE A 399 28.65 14.95 27.60
N PHE A 400 29.52 14.13 28.20
CA PHE A 400 29.12 13.06 29.11
C PHE A 400 28.93 13.51 30.56
N GLN A 401 29.14 14.79 30.87
CA GLN A 401 28.88 15.34 32.20
C GLN A 401 27.39 15.65 32.36
N VAL A 402 26.75 15.07 33.38
CA VAL A 402 25.32 15.25 33.68
C VAL A 402 25.12 15.56 35.16
N ASN A 403 24.05 16.28 35.51
CA ASN A 403 23.72 16.61 36.89
C ASN A 403 23.41 15.34 37.70
N ARG A 404 23.78 15.34 38.98
CA ARG A 404 23.57 14.21 39.89
C ARG A 404 22.38 14.47 40.84
N ILE A 405 21.51 13.48 41.01
CA ILE A 405 20.50 13.47 42.09
C ILE A 405 20.67 12.20 42.93
N ASN A 406 20.43 12.33 44.23
CA ASN A 406 20.37 11.22 45.18
C ASN A 406 18.99 11.27 45.85
N ASN A 407 18.23 10.17 45.88
CA ASN A 407 16.85 10.11 46.41
C ASN A 407 16.69 10.51 47.90
N THR A 408 17.76 10.92 48.57
CA THR A 408 17.77 11.37 49.96
C THR A 408 17.92 12.89 50.10
N ASP A 409 18.43 13.60 49.09
CA ASP A 409 18.57 15.06 49.07
C ASP A 409 18.26 15.60 47.66
N ASN A 410 17.30 16.53 47.55
CA ASN A 410 17.01 17.24 46.31
C ASN A 410 18.31 17.89 45.79
N LEU A 411 18.77 17.47 44.61
CA LEU A 411 20.01 17.90 43.93
C LEU A 411 21.27 17.83 44.83
N VAL A 412 22.07 16.78 44.63
CA VAL A 412 23.43 16.77 45.18
C VAL A 412 24.28 17.65 44.27
N ASP A 413 24.87 18.71 44.83
CA ASP A 413 25.75 19.62 44.10
C ASP A 413 26.92 18.83 43.47
N GLY A 414 26.92 18.68 42.14
CA GLY A 414 27.94 17.93 41.40
C GLY A 414 27.48 17.34 40.06
N THR A 415 28.45 17.10 39.18
CA THR A 415 28.27 16.41 37.90
C THR A 415 28.83 14.98 37.96
N VAL A 416 28.26 14.08 37.17
CA VAL A 416 28.72 12.71 37.00
C VAL A 416 29.04 12.46 35.53
N ASP A 417 30.13 11.73 35.27
CA ASP A 417 30.48 11.29 33.92
C ASP A 417 29.74 9.99 33.58
N ILE A 418 28.84 10.04 32.61
CA ILE A 418 27.99 8.89 32.27
C ILE A 418 28.76 7.78 31.53
N ARG A 419 29.98 8.04 31.03
CA ARG A 419 30.82 7.03 30.37
C ARG A 419 31.08 5.82 31.25
N GLU A 420 31.14 6.06 32.54
CA GLU A 420 31.28 5.06 33.59
C GLU A 420 30.14 4.03 33.65
N TYR A 421 28.92 4.46 33.30
CA TYR A 421 27.72 3.62 33.26
C TYR A 421 27.56 2.94 31.89
N LEU A 422 27.96 3.66 30.84
CA LEU A 422 27.96 3.15 29.46
C LEU A 422 29.14 2.20 29.17
N LYS A 423 30.10 2.09 30.10
CA LYS A 423 31.39 1.39 29.91
C LYS A 423 32.17 1.91 28.69
N ALA A 424 32.04 3.19 28.36
CA ALA A 424 32.57 3.77 27.13
C ALA A 424 34.09 3.61 26.99
N ASP A 425 34.83 3.58 28.10
CA ASP A 425 36.29 3.42 28.08
C ASP A 425 36.74 2.02 27.65
N ARG A 426 35.92 0.97 27.84
CA ARG A 426 36.18 -0.35 27.23
C ARG A 426 36.08 -0.33 25.72
N TYR A 427 35.45 0.70 25.16
CA TYR A 427 35.04 0.80 23.76
C TYR A 427 35.62 2.04 23.10
N SER A 428 36.77 2.51 23.61
CA SER A 428 37.44 3.72 23.17
C SER A 428 37.61 3.75 21.63
N PRO A 429 37.40 4.90 20.98
CA PRO A 429 37.68 5.06 19.56
C PRO A 429 39.18 4.96 19.20
N ARG A 430 40.06 4.85 20.20
CA ARG A 430 41.52 5.03 20.09
C ARG A 430 42.30 3.97 19.29
N ASP A 431 41.72 2.81 18.98
CA ASP A 431 42.46 1.75 18.28
C ASP A 431 42.16 1.71 16.77
N GLY A 432 43.03 2.38 16.01
CA GLY A 432 43.14 2.27 14.55
C GLY A 432 43.78 3.51 13.92
N SER A 433 44.73 3.34 13.00
CA SER A 433 45.22 4.43 12.16
C SER A 433 44.11 4.91 11.23
N ILE A 434 43.74 6.19 11.34
CA ILE A 434 42.56 6.78 10.70
C ILE A 434 43.02 7.94 9.81
N GLU A 435 42.58 7.94 8.55
CA GLU A 435 42.45 9.14 7.73
C GLU A 435 40.96 9.56 7.82
N TRP A 436 40.72 10.82 8.22
CA TRP A 436 39.52 11.70 8.24
C TRP A 436 38.10 11.04 8.21
N ILE A 437 37.08 11.48 8.97
CA ILE A 437 36.34 12.75 8.76
C ILE A 437 35.46 13.15 9.98
N GLN A 438 35.24 14.46 10.15
CA GLN A 438 34.40 15.22 11.09
C GLN A 438 32.88 15.04 10.85
N ALA A 439 32.07 15.06 11.93
CA ALA A 439 30.60 15.13 11.89
C ALA A 439 30.10 16.55 12.15
#